data_AF-A0A1C3YYH1-F1
#
_entry.id   AF-A0A1C3YYH1-F1
#
_cell.length_a   1.000
_cell.length_b   1.000
_cell.length_c   1.000
_cell.angle_alpha   90.00
_cell.angle_beta   90.00
_cell.angle_gamma   90.00
#
_symmetry.space_group_name_H-M   'P 1'
#
loop_
_entity.id
_entity.type
_entity.pdbx_description
1 polymer ?
#
loop_
_entity_poly.entity_id
_entity_poly.type
_entity_poly.pdbx_seq_one_letter_code
_entity_poly.pdbx_strand_id
1 'polypeptide(L)'
;MANYFPFTISDYKGTFGIVAAVESPELNSRYFNIFSKYNYEGNGFAWEGIIKQILEKLAPDLLTHVEYDTLEGGFYAYADSKDTQLRILDVLVPVFNDDQVLEDYLSQADPSQMTAGA
;
A
#
# COMPACT_ATOMS: atom_id res chain seq x y z
N MET A 1 -12.03 2.00 -18.17
CA MET A 1 -10.92 1.30 -17.48
C MET A 1 -11.05 1.63 -16.02
N ALA A 2 -10.96 0.65 -15.12
CA ALA A 2 -10.95 0.91 -13.69
C ALA A 2 -9.66 1.69 -13.34
N ASN A 3 -9.80 2.77 -12.57
CA ASN A 3 -8.67 3.57 -12.10
C ASN A 3 -8.25 3.02 -10.74
N TYR A 4 -7.07 2.41 -10.67
CA TYR A 4 -6.52 1.86 -9.43
C TYR A 4 -5.44 2.75 -8.81
N PHE A 5 -5.25 3.98 -9.32
CA PHE A 5 -4.27 4.93 -8.79
C PHE A 5 -4.39 5.04 -7.25
N PRO A 6 -3.28 5.01 -6.49
CA PRO A 6 -1.88 5.02 -6.94
C PRO A 6 -1.30 3.64 -7.32
N PHE A 7 -2.11 2.59 -7.30
CA PHE A 7 -1.69 1.23 -7.56
C PHE A 7 -1.82 0.85 -9.04
N THR A 8 -0.99 -0.10 -9.45
CA THR A 8 -1.04 -0.77 -10.75
C THR A 8 -1.22 -2.26 -10.54
N ILE A 9 -2.07 -2.88 -11.37
CA ILE A 9 -2.25 -4.33 -11.44
C ILE A 9 -1.18 -4.92 -12.36
N SER A 10 -0.49 -5.95 -11.88
CA SER A 10 0.47 -6.73 -12.66
C SER A 10 0.08 -8.21 -12.64
N ASP A 11 -0.69 -8.64 -13.64
CA ASP A 11 -1.12 -10.04 -13.74
C ASP A 11 -0.20 -10.79 -14.71
N TYR A 12 0.56 -11.77 -14.21
CA TYR A 12 1.46 -12.57 -15.05
C TYR A 12 1.51 -14.02 -14.60
N LYS A 13 1.21 -14.95 -15.52
CA LYS A 13 1.29 -16.41 -15.32
C LYS A 13 0.64 -16.94 -14.01
N GLY A 14 -0.48 -16.35 -13.59
CA GLY A 14 -1.19 -16.76 -12.37
C GLY A 14 -0.74 -16.05 -11.10
N THR A 15 0.17 -15.09 -11.20
CA THR A 15 0.52 -14.14 -10.14
C THR A 15 -0.32 -12.88 -10.28
N PHE A 16 -0.97 -12.45 -9.19
CA PHE A 16 -1.85 -11.27 -9.16
C PHE A 16 -1.19 -10.13 -8.37
N GLY A 17 -0.31 -9.38 -9.04
CA GLY A 17 0.49 -8.33 -8.42
C GLY A 17 -0.23 -7.01 -8.20
N ILE A 18 0.07 -6.34 -7.10
CA ILE A 18 -0.33 -4.97 -6.75
C ILE A 18 0.95 -4.19 -6.53
N VAL A 19 1.16 -3.14 -7.33
CA VAL A 19 2.42 -2.39 -7.36
C VAL A 19 2.15 -0.91 -7.15
N ALA A 20 2.96 -0.26 -6.32
CA ALA A 20 3.06 1.20 -6.28
C ALA A 20 4.53 1.61 -6.41
N ALA A 21 4.88 2.26 -7.52
CA ALA A 21 6.23 2.77 -7.75
C ALA A 21 6.42 4.09 -6.98
N VAL A 22 6.63 4.00 -5.66
CA VAL A 22 6.62 5.16 -4.73
C VAL A 22 7.67 6.22 -5.06
N GLU A 23 8.79 5.81 -5.67
CA GLU A 23 9.85 6.72 -6.12
C GLU A 23 9.56 7.37 -7.48
N SER A 24 8.50 6.96 -8.17
CA SER A 24 8.11 7.63 -9.42
C SER A 24 7.80 9.10 -9.14
N PRO A 25 8.15 10.04 -10.03
CA PRO A 25 7.84 11.46 -9.83
C PRO A 25 6.35 11.73 -9.59
N GLU A 26 5.47 10.90 -10.18
CA GLU A 26 4.02 10.98 -10.04
C GLU A 26 3.57 10.69 -8.60
N LEU A 27 4.04 9.61 -7.98
CA LEU A 27 3.64 9.26 -6.62
C LEU A 27 4.45 10.05 -5.57
N ASN A 28 5.76 10.18 -5.78
CA ASN A 28 6.66 10.78 -4.80
C ASN A 28 6.21 12.19 -4.41
N SER A 29 5.89 13.05 -5.39
CA SER A 29 5.51 14.44 -5.15
C SER A 29 4.33 14.64 -4.18
N ARG A 30 3.36 13.71 -4.16
CA ARG A 30 2.21 13.74 -3.26
C ARG A 30 2.50 12.96 -1.97
N TYR A 31 2.80 11.68 -2.09
CA TYR A 31 2.80 10.77 -0.94
C TYR A 31 4.03 10.98 -0.04
N PHE A 32 5.18 11.38 -0.58
CA PHE A 32 6.35 11.70 0.24
C PHE A 32 6.03 12.80 1.26
N ASN A 33 5.34 13.85 0.82
CA ASN A 33 4.96 14.97 1.68
C ASN A 33 3.94 14.53 2.75
N ILE A 34 2.97 13.70 2.38
CA ILE A 34 1.97 13.17 3.33
C ILE A 34 2.64 12.33 4.42
N PHE A 35 3.48 11.35 4.04
CA PHE A 35 4.19 10.50 5.01
C PHE A 35 5.18 11.29 5.88
N SER A 36 5.89 12.26 5.29
CA SER A 36 6.87 13.09 6.01
C SER A 36 6.24 13.92 7.13
N LYS A 37 4.97 14.35 7.00
CA LYS A 37 4.25 15.06 8.08
C LYS A 37 4.17 14.24 9.38
N TYR A 38 4.23 12.92 9.27
CA TYR A 38 4.12 11.97 10.37
C TYR A 38 5.45 11.27 10.70
N ASN A 39 6.58 11.82 10.22
CA ASN A 39 7.93 11.27 10.40
C ASN A 39 8.15 9.88 9.78
N TYR A 40 7.44 9.57 8.69
CA TYR A 40 7.68 8.35 7.90
C TYR A 40 8.37 8.68 6.59
N GLU A 41 9.26 7.79 6.12
CA GLU A 41 10.08 8.02 4.92
C GLU A 41 9.28 8.02 3.61
N GLY A 42 8.08 7.43 3.60
CA GLY A 42 7.27 7.31 2.38
C GLY A 42 7.86 6.36 1.33
N ASN A 43 8.85 5.54 1.71
CA ASN A 43 9.44 4.48 0.90
C ASN A 43 8.51 3.25 0.81
N GLY A 44 8.91 2.22 0.08
CA GLY A 44 8.09 1.01 -0.08
C GLY A 44 7.71 0.36 1.25
N PHE A 45 8.65 0.27 2.21
CA PHE A 45 8.38 -0.35 3.51
C PHE A 45 7.36 0.44 4.35
N ALA A 46 7.41 1.78 4.31
CA ALA A 46 6.40 2.61 4.96
C ALA A 46 5.02 2.39 4.34
N TRP A 47 4.95 2.19 3.02
CA TRP A 47 3.70 1.83 2.33
C TRP A 47 3.20 0.44 2.73
N GLU A 48 4.07 -0.57 2.77
CA GLU A 48 3.70 -1.91 3.25
C GLU A 48 3.17 -1.86 4.68
N GLY A 49 3.87 -1.15 5.57
CA GLY A 49 3.50 -1.00 6.97
C GLY A 49 2.11 -0.42 7.16
N ILE A 50 1.80 0.69 6.48
CA ILE A 50 0.47 1.30 6.59
C ILE A 50 -0.61 0.45 5.91
N ILE A 51 -0.30 -0.20 4.79
CA ILE A 51 -1.25 -1.08 4.08
C ILE A 51 -1.64 -2.26 4.96
N LYS A 52 -0.68 -2.90 5.63
CA LYS A 52 -0.96 -3.97 6.60
C LYS A 52 -1.92 -3.50 7.69
N GLN A 53 -1.64 -2.36 8.31
CA GLN A 53 -2.48 -1.81 9.38
C GLN A 53 -3.88 -1.39 8.89
N ILE A 54 -4.00 -0.88 7.66
CA ILE A 54 -5.30 -0.59 7.02
C ILE A 54 -6.09 -1.88 6.81
N LEU A 55 -5.46 -2.93 6.27
CA LEU A 55 -6.09 -4.22 6.02
C LEU A 55 -6.48 -4.92 7.32
N GLU A 56 -5.62 -4.90 8.35
CA GLU A 56 -5.95 -5.38 9.71
C GLU A 56 -7.24 -4.77 10.26
N LYS A 57 -7.47 -3.49 9.99
CA LYS A 57 -8.64 -2.77 10.48
C LYS A 57 -9.89 -2.99 9.63
N LEU A 58 -9.76 -3.01 8.30
CA LEU A 58 -10.90 -2.98 7.38
C LEU A 58 -11.26 -4.33 6.76
N ALA A 59 -10.29 -5.20 6.55
CA ALA A 59 -10.44 -6.48 5.87
C ALA A 59 -9.37 -7.49 6.32
N PRO A 60 -9.35 -7.88 7.61
CA PRO A 60 -8.29 -8.71 8.18
C PRO A 60 -8.19 -10.10 7.55
N ASP A 61 -9.28 -10.58 6.94
CA ASP A 61 -9.28 -11.83 6.19
C ASP A 61 -8.34 -11.79 4.98
N LEU A 62 -8.11 -10.62 4.37
CA LEU A 62 -7.24 -10.49 3.19
C LEU A 62 -5.75 -10.67 3.52
N LEU A 63 -5.34 -10.51 4.77
CA LEU A 63 -3.92 -10.60 5.18
C LEU A 63 -3.32 -11.98 4.94
N THR A 64 -4.13 -13.05 5.02
CA THR A 64 -3.68 -14.42 4.76
C THR A 64 -3.61 -14.75 3.27
N HIS A 65 -4.04 -13.83 2.41
CA HIS A 65 -4.13 -14.01 0.96
C HIS A 65 -3.20 -13.07 0.19
N VAL A 66 -2.33 -12.33 0.89
CA VAL A 66 -1.38 -11.38 0.32
C VAL A 66 0.02 -11.68 0.82
N GLU A 67 0.95 -11.83 -0.12
CA GLU A 67 2.38 -11.91 0.15
C GLU A 67 3.03 -10.57 -0.23
N TYR A 68 3.98 -10.10 0.57
CA TYR A 68 4.67 -8.85 0.35
C TYR A 68 6.14 -9.12 -0.04
N ASP A 69 6.62 -8.42 -1.06
CA ASP A 69 8.00 -8.48 -1.56
C ASP A 69 8.51 -7.05 -1.80
N THR A 70 8.20 -6.18 -0.85
CA THR A 70 8.47 -4.75 -0.93
C THR A 70 9.96 -4.47 -0.89
N LEU A 71 10.37 -3.46 -1.66
CA LEU A 71 11.73 -2.93 -1.68
C LEU A 71 11.67 -1.43 -1.35
N GLU A 72 12.80 -0.81 -1.00
CA GLU A 72 12.85 0.63 -0.70
C GLU A 72 12.18 1.47 -1.80
N GLY A 73 12.43 1.13 -3.07
CA GLY A 73 11.94 1.88 -4.23
C GLY A 73 10.46 1.69 -4.60
N GLY A 74 9.74 0.77 -3.94
CA GLY A 74 8.34 0.52 -4.29
C GLY A 74 7.65 -0.51 -3.42
N PHE A 75 6.33 -0.36 -3.33
CA PHE A 75 5.46 -1.37 -2.74
C PHE A 75 5.16 -2.46 -3.78
N TYR A 76 5.37 -3.72 -3.40
CA TYR A 76 5.06 -4.89 -4.21
C TYR A 76 4.37 -5.93 -3.36
N ALA A 77 3.17 -6.32 -3.77
CA ALA A 77 2.40 -7.37 -3.11
C ALA A 77 1.76 -8.30 -4.14
N TYR A 78 1.50 -9.53 -3.75
CA TYR A 78 0.93 -10.56 -4.60
C TYR A 78 -0.26 -11.20 -3.90
N ALA A 79 -1.42 -11.14 -4.54
CA ALA A 79 -2.62 -11.82 -4.08
C ALA A 79 -2.66 -13.25 -4.62
N ASP A 80 -3.29 -14.16 -3.87
CA ASP A 80 -3.45 -15.57 -4.26
C ASP A 80 -4.49 -15.80 -5.37
N SER A 81 -5.36 -14.83 -5.60
CA SER A 81 -6.42 -14.88 -6.60
C SER A 81 -6.75 -13.50 -7.17
N LYS A 82 -7.38 -13.49 -8.34
CA LYS A 82 -7.87 -12.26 -8.96
C LYS A 82 -8.92 -11.56 -8.10
N ASP A 83 -9.77 -12.34 -7.42
CA ASP A 83 -10.81 -11.81 -6.53
C ASP A 83 -10.18 -11.11 -5.33
N THR A 84 -9.23 -11.77 -4.66
CA THR A 84 -8.46 -11.20 -3.55
C THR A 84 -7.76 -9.90 -3.98
N GLN A 85 -7.10 -9.88 -5.15
CA GLN A 85 -6.42 -8.69 -5.66
C GLN A 85 -7.37 -7.50 -5.79
N LEU A 86 -8.56 -7.73 -6.37
CA LEU A 86 -9.56 -6.68 -6.54
C LEU A 86 -10.12 -6.22 -5.20
N ARG A 87 -10.39 -7.14 -4.26
CA ARG A 87 -10.84 -6.81 -2.91
C ARG A 87 -9.82 -5.98 -2.12
N ILE A 88 -8.53 -6.27 -2.26
CA ILE A 88 -7.47 -5.45 -1.67
C ILE A 88 -7.51 -4.03 -2.26
N LEU A 89 -7.62 -3.90 -3.58
CA LEU A 89 -7.68 -2.60 -4.25
C LEU A 89 -8.95 -1.82 -3.87
N ASP A 90 -10.10 -2.48 -3.72
CA ASP A 90 -11.35 -1.85 -3.27
C ASP A 90 -11.21 -1.25 -1.86
N VAL A 91 -10.34 -1.80 -1.00
CA VAL A 91 -10.03 -1.25 0.32
C VAL A 91 -9.01 -0.11 0.22
N LEU A 92 -7.92 -0.31 -0.52
CA LEU A 92 -6.78 0.61 -0.50
C LEU A 92 -7.00 1.86 -1.36
N VAL A 93 -7.63 1.72 -2.54
CA VAL A 93 -7.79 2.83 -3.50
C VAL A 93 -8.58 4.00 -2.88
N PRO A 94 -9.70 3.80 -2.16
CA PRO A 94 -10.39 4.91 -1.50
C PRO A 94 -9.53 5.61 -0.44
N VAL A 95 -8.78 4.84 0.36
CA VAL A 95 -7.93 5.39 1.43
C VAL A 95 -6.79 6.23 0.86
N PHE A 96 -6.09 5.73 -0.15
CA PHE A 96 -4.95 6.44 -0.74
C PHE A 96 -5.35 7.62 -1.64
N ASN A 97 -6.58 7.66 -2.15
CA ASN A 97 -7.06 8.80 -2.93
C ASN A 97 -7.59 9.96 -2.08
N ASP A 98 -7.88 9.73 -0.79
CA ASP A 98 -8.33 10.76 0.15
C ASP A 98 -7.20 11.09 1.13
N ASP A 99 -6.58 12.27 0.94
CA ASP A 99 -5.46 12.73 1.76
C ASP A 99 -5.83 12.77 3.25
N GLN A 100 -7.04 13.21 3.59
CA GLN A 100 -7.46 13.30 4.99
C GLN A 100 -7.57 11.91 5.62
N VAL A 101 -8.15 10.95 4.89
CA VAL A 101 -8.28 9.58 5.39
C VAL A 101 -6.89 8.93 5.54
N LEU A 102 -6.01 9.08 4.56
CA LEU A 102 -4.64 8.56 4.66
C LEU A 102 -3.87 9.20 5.82
N GLU A 103 -3.97 10.51 6.00
CA GLU A 103 -3.37 11.25 7.11
C GLU A 103 -3.90 10.77 8.48
N ASP A 104 -5.21 10.48 8.58
CA ASP A 104 -5.80 9.93 9.79
C ASP A 104 -5.21 8.54 10.14
N TYR A 105 -5.00 7.68 9.13
CA TYR A 105 -4.34 6.38 9.33
C TYR A 105 -2.88 6.53 9.75
N LEU A 106 -2.12 7.40 9.08
CA LEU A 106 -0.70 7.65 9.40
C LEU A 106 -0.54 8.21 10.82
N SER A 107 -1.46 9.06 11.28
CA SER A 107 -1.42 9.63 12.63
C SER A 107 -1.57 8.60 13.75
N GLN A 108 -2.16 7.43 13.45
CA GLN A 108 -2.45 6.34 14.38
C GLN A 108 -1.57 5.12 14.15
N ALA A 109 -0.70 5.15 13.14
CA ALA A 109 0.10 4.01 12.74
C ALA A 109 1.11 3.62 13.82
N ASP A 110 1.36 2.33 13.98
CA ASP A 110 2.44 1.77 14.79
C ASP A 110 3.79 2.02 14.09
N PRO A 111 4.66 2.91 14.60
CA PRO A 111 5.91 3.25 13.93
C PRO A 111 6.87 2.06 13.80
N SER A 112 6.76 1.05 14.66
CA SER A 112 7.61 -0.14 14.61
C SER A 112 7.33 -1.03 13.39
N GLN A 113 6.20 -0.83 12.72
CA GLN A 113 5.80 -1.53 11.52
C GLN A 113 6.03 -0.72 10.23
N MET A 114 6.56 0.50 10.34
CA MET A 114 6.69 1.45 9.22
C MET A 114 8.09 1.48 8.58
N THR A 115 8.97 0.55 8.98
CA THR A 115 10.35 0.43 8.48
C THR A 115 10.61 -0.99 7.97
N ALA A 116 11.69 -1.20 7.22
CA ALA A 116 12.18 -2.54 6.95
C ALA A 116 12.33 -3.29 8.28
N GLY A 117 11.77 -4.50 8.37
CA GLY A 117 11.87 -5.33 9.58
C GLY A 117 13.34 -5.45 10.00
N ALA A 118 13.63 -5.08 11.25
CA ALA A 118 14.96 -5.19 11.84
C ALA A 118 15.33 -6.66 12.12
#